data_AF-A0A7S1GBV3-F1
#
_entry.id   AF-A0A7S1GBV3-F1
#
_cell.length_a   1.000
_cell.length_b   1.000
_cell.length_c   1.000
_cell.angle_alpha   90.00
_cell.angle_beta   90.00
_cell.angle_gamma   90.00
#
_symmetry.space_group_name_H-M   'P 1'
#
loop_
_entity.id
_entity.type
_entity.pdbx_description
1 polymer ?
#
loop_
_entity_poly.entity_id
_entity_poly.type
_entity_poly.pdbx_seq_one_letter_code
_entity_poly.pdbx_strand_id
1 'polypeptide(L)'
;RDGSSASMRPTIRNRMGSLARMHVPMLKWEELTLGDRLGSGGYGEVFSGTWHSTPVAVKRLYPMGPSSEEEDGSEEDVMTRFIAEAGVMARLRHPHIVQLL
;
A
#
# COMPACT_ATOMS: atom_id res chain seq x y z
N ARG A 1 -22.77 -10.28 19.86
CA ARG A 1 -21.40 -10.84 19.87
C ARG A 1 -20.81 -10.52 18.51
N ASP A 2 -20.53 -9.24 18.39
CA ASP A 2 -20.33 -8.41 17.23
C ASP A 2 -18.84 -8.13 17.13
N GLY A 3 -18.34 -8.32 15.91
CA GLY A 3 -16.94 -8.36 15.57
C GLY A 3 -16.26 -7.00 15.70
N SER A 4 -15.05 -7.09 16.23
CA SER A 4 -13.94 -6.14 16.24
C SER A 4 -13.98 -5.07 15.13
N SER A 5 -14.51 -3.89 15.46
CA SER A 5 -14.10 -2.64 14.81
C SER A 5 -12.73 -2.28 15.36
N ALA A 6 -11.66 -2.68 14.66
CA ALA A 6 -10.30 -2.30 15.02
C ALA A 6 -10.17 -0.77 14.93
N SER A 7 -10.04 -0.11 16.08
CA SER A 7 -9.84 1.33 16.21
C SER A 7 -8.50 1.71 15.59
N MET A 8 -8.53 2.18 14.34
CA MET A 8 -7.35 2.63 13.61
C MET A 8 -6.77 3.90 14.24
N ARG A 9 -5.46 3.89 14.53
CA ARG A 9 -4.76 4.96 15.26
C ARG A 9 -4.97 6.34 14.59
N PRO A 10 -5.21 7.42 15.36
CA PRO A 10 -5.50 8.77 14.83
C PRO A 10 -4.45 9.29 13.83
N THR A 11 -3.18 8.95 14.02
CA THR A 11 -2.05 9.36 13.17
C THR A 11 -2.16 8.78 11.75
N ILE A 12 -2.56 7.52 11.62
CA ILE A 12 -2.73 6.84 10.33
C ILE A 12 -3.89 7.46 9.55
N ARG A 13 -5.00 7.75 10.22
CA ARG A 13 -6.17 8.41 9.63
C ARG A 13 -5.81 9.76 9.00
N ASN A 14 -5.03 10.58 9.70
CA ASN A 14 -4.62 11.90 9.20
C ASN A 14 -3.71 11.80 7.97
N ARG A 15 -2.79 10.81 7.96
CA ARG A 15 -1.90 10.56 6.83
C ARG A 15 -2.64 9.98 5.62
N MET A 16 -3.66 9.16 5.82
CA MET A 16 -4.54 8.69 4.74
C MET A 16 -5.26 9.86 4.02
N GLY A 17 -5.60 10.92 4.77
CA GLY A 17 -6.14 12.16 4.19
C GLY A 17 -5.19 12.86 3.21
N SER A 18 -3.88 12.60 3.29
CA SER A 18 -2.91 13.12 2.32
C SER A 18 -2.98 12.39 0.96
N LEU A 19 -3.30 11.09 0.96
CA LEU A 19 -3.49 10.30 -0.27
C LEU A 19 -4.69 10.81 -1.07
N ALA A 20 -5.79 11.15 -0.38
CA ALA A 20 -6.98 11.71 -1.01
C ALA A 20 -6.67 13.02 -1.77
N ARG A 21 -5.81 13.89 -1.21
CA ARG A 21 -5.36 15.13 -1.90
C ARG A 21 -4.50 14.84 -3.12
N MET A 22 -3.84 13.68 -3.16
CA MET A 22 -3.04 13.24 -4.30
C MET A 22 -3.87 12.45 -5.34
N HIS A 23 -5.20 12.36 -5.15
CA HIS A 23 -6.11 11.59 -5.99
C HIS A 23 -5.70 10.12 -6.14
N VAL A 24 -5.10 9.55 -5.09
CA VAL A 24 -4.80 8.11 -5.04
C VAL A 24 -6.09 7.37 -4.65
N PRO A 25 -6.66 6.52 -5.51
CA PRO A 25 -7.90 5.82 -5.21
C PRO A 25 -7.67 4.78 -4.12
N MET A 26 -8.68 4.61 -3.26
CA MET A 26 -8.73 3.50 -2.31
C MET A 26 -9.60 2.40 -2.91
N LEU A 27 -9.06 1.19 -2.95
CA LEU A 27 -9.74 0.00 -3.45
C LEU A 27 -10.26 -0.82 -2.29
N LYS A 28 -11.43 -1.43 -2.46
CA LYS A 28 -11.91 -2.45 -1.52
C LYS A 28 -11.18 -3.75 -1.77
N TRP A 29 -10.85 -4.48 -0.70
CA TRP A 29 -10.11 -5.73 -0.83
C TRP A 29 -10.87 -6.77 -1.66
N GLU A 30 -12.21 -6.77 -1.58
CA GLU A 30 -13.08 -7.71 -2.28
C GLU A 30 -13.15 -7.46 -3.80
N GLU A 31 -12.72 -6.29 -4.27
CA GLU A 31 -12.67 -5.95 -5.69
C GLU A 31 -11.38 -6.47 -6.36
N LEU A 32 -10.40 -6.89 -5.56
CA LEU A 32 -9.09 -7.36 -6.01
C LEU A 32 -8.98 -8.89 -5.87
N THR A 33 -8.67 -9.56 -6.98
CA THR A 33 -8.22 -10.96 -6.95
C THR A 33 -6.70 -10.99 -6.98
N LEU A 34 -6.06 -11.50 -5.93
CA LEU A 34 -4.60 -11.67 -5.87
C LEU A 34 -4.20 -12.98 -6.56
N GLY A 35 -3.14 -12.94 -7.36
CA GLY A 35 -2.55 -14.10 -8.04
C GLY A 35 -1.17 -14.45 -7.49
N ASP A 36 -0.37 -15.11 -8.34
CA ASP A 36 0.97 -15.58 -7.98
C ASP A 36 1.94 -14.44 -7.65
N ARG A 37 2.91 -14.73 -6.79
CA ARG A 37 4.02 -13.81 -6.50
C ARG A 37 4.92 -13.67 -7.72
N LEU A 38 5.07 -12.45 -8.20
CA LEU A 38 5.94 -12.09 -9.33
C LEU A 38 7.38 -11.84 -8.90
N GLY A 39 7.59 -11.33 -7.68
CA GLY A 39 8.93 -11.09 -7.16
C GLY A 39 8.94 -10.57 -5.73
N SER A 40 10.13 -10.51 -5.15
CA SER A 40 10.39 -9.94 -3.84
C SER A 40 11.69 -9.13 -3.85
N GLY A 41 11.77 -8.15 -2.96
CA GLY A 41 12.97 -7.34 -2.75
C GLY A 41 12.97 -6.76 -1.35
N GLY A 42 13.97 -5.93 -1.03
CA GLY A 42 14.11 -5.37 0.33
C GLY A 42 12.83 -4.68 0.82
N TYR A 43 12.13 -3.94 -0.04
CA TYR A 43 10.98 -3.12 0.34
C TYR A 43 9.66 -3.88 0.42
N GLY A 44 9.57 -5.10 -0.12
CA GLY A 44 8.30 -5.81 -0.20
C GLY A 44 8.23 -6.88 -1.28
N GLU A 45 7.01 -7.34 -1.53
CA GLU A 45 6.67 -8.34 -2.54
C GLU A 45 5.75 -7.75 -3.59
N VAL A 46 5.85 -8.26 -4.81
CA VAL A 46 4.93 -7.93 -5.90
C VAL A 46 4.21 -9.20 -6.31
N PHE A 47 2.89 -9.11 -6.39
CA PHE A 47 2.00 -10.17 -6.83
C PHE A 47 1.33 -9.76 -8.14
N SER A 48 0.96 -10.74 -8.94
CA SER A 48 -0.03 -10.53 -10.00
C SER A 48 -1.39 -10.34 -9.35
N GLY A 49 -2.31 -9.70 -10.06
CA GLY A 49 -3.68 -9.56 -9.61
C GLY A 49 -4.60 -9.19 -10.75
N THR A 50 -5.90 -9.21 -10.46
CA THR A 50 -6.95 -8.73 -11.36
C THR A 50 -7.88 -7.82 -10.58
N TRP A 51 -8.09 -6.60 -11.10
CA TRP A 51 -9.06 -5.64 -10.58
C TRP A 51 -10.06 -5.31 -11.68
N HIS A 52 -11.35 -5.62 -11.48
CA HIS A 52 -12.40 -5.49 -12.51
C HIS A 52 -11.99 -5.98 -13.91
N SER A 53 -11.44 -7.20 -13.99
CA SER A 53 -10.90 -7.81 -15.23
C SER A 53 -9.66 -7.14 -15.82
N THR A 54 -9.11 -6.11 -15.17
CA THR A 54 -7.84 -5.49 -15.56
C THR A 54 -6.69 -6.20 -14.84
N PRO A 55 -5.70 -6.76 -15.56
CA PRO A 55 -4.50 -7.32 -14.95
C PRO A 55 -3.69 -6.21 -14.26
N VAL A 56 -3.26 -6.46 -13.02
CA VAL A 56 -2.53 -5.51 -12.20
C VAL A 56 -1.32 -6.14 -11.52
N ALA A 57 -0.35 -5.32 -11.14
CA ALA A 57 0.72 -5.69 -10.22
C ALA A 57 0.41 -5.10 -8.83
N VAL A 58 0.38 -5.94 -7.80
CA VAL A 58 0.05 -5.55 -6.43
C VAL A 58 1.32 -5.57 -5.60
N LYS A 59 1.83 -4.40 -5.21
CA LYS A 59 3.01 -4.28 -4.34
C LYS A 59 2.59 -4.25 -2.87
N ARG A 60 3.01 -5.25 -2.10
CA ARG A 60 2.86 -5.30 -0.64
C ARG A 60 4.16 -4.91 0.02
N LEU A 61 4.16 -3.84 0.81
CA LEU A 61 5.35 -3.37 1.51
C LEU A 61 5.57 -4.16 2.80
N TYR A 62 6.84 -4.45 3.12
CA TYR A 62 7.19 -5.05 4.41
C TYR A 62 7.19 -4.00 5.53
N PRO A 63 6.82 -4.39 6.75
CA PRO A 63 7.18 -3.63 7.93
C PRO A 63 8.68 -3.74 8.15
N MET A 64 9.42 -2.70 7.75
CA MET A 64 10.84 -2.58 8.09
C MET A 64 10.97 -1.80 9.40
N GLY A 65 11.14 -2.55 10.49
CA GLY A 65 11.51 -2.09 11.82
C GLY A 65 12.79 -2.79 12.29
N PRO A 66 13.51 -2.28 13.31
CA PRO A 66 14.76 -2.92 13.74
C PRO A 66 14.50 -4.38 14.11
N SER A 67 15.39 -5.25 13.63
CA SER A 67 15.39 -6.71 13.82
C SER A 67 15.71 -7.14 15.27
N SER A 68 15.33 -6.32 16.23
CA SER A 68 15.54 -6.51 17.67
C SER A 68 14.19 -6.33 18.35
N GLU A 69 13.85 -7.29 19.20
CA GLU A 69 12.55 -7.52 19.84
C GLU A 69 12.07 -6.39 20.79
N GLU A 70 12.66 -5.19 20.71
CA GLU A 70 12.48 -4.13 21.71
C GLU A 70 12.16 -2.73 21.18
N GLU A 71 12.18 -2.45 19.87
CA GLU A 71 11.86 -1.09 19.40
C GLU A 71 10.85 -1.04 18.25
N ASP A 72 9.82 -0.22 18.47
CA ASP A 72 8.73 0.22 17.60
C ASP A 72 9.25 0.71 16.24
N GLY A 73 9.60 -0.22 15.37
CA GLY A 73 9.69 -0.01 13.93
C GLY A 73 8.30 0.27 13.39
N SER A 74 7.88 1.50 13.64
CA SER A 74 6.49 1.84 13.78
C SER A 74 5.73 1.57 12.48
N GLU A 75 4.49 1.11 12.60
CA GLU A 75 3.50 1.08 11.51
C GLU A 75 3.44 2.42 10.73
N GLU A 76 3.84 3.51 11.39
CA GLU A 76 4.00 4.85 10.83
C GLU A 76 5.14 4.98 9.81
N ASP A 77 6.27 4.28 9.97
CA ASP A 77 7.36 4.28 8.99
C ASP A 77 6.97 3.59 7.70
N VAL A 78 6.25 2.46 7.82
CA VAL A 78 5.71 1.71 6.68
C VAL A 78 4.69 2.56 5.94
N MET A 79 3.76 3.18 6.67
CA MET A 79 2.76 4.08 6.11
C MET A 79 3.38 5.30 5.44
N THR A 80 4.44 5.88 6.02
CA THR A 80 5.14 7.02 5.43
C THR A 80 5.79 6.66 4.11
N ARG A 81 6.44 5.50 4.02
CA ARG A 81 7.03 5.00 2.77
C ARG A 81 5.97 4.69 1.73
N PHE A 82 4.86 4.08 2.13
CA PHE A 82 3.71 3.82 1.27
C PHE A 82 3.19 5.11 0.64
N ILE A 83 2.94 6.14 1.45
CA ILE A 83 2.43 7.43 0.99
C ILE A 83 3.43 8.13 0.06
N ALA A 84 4.73 8.05 0.38
CA ALA A 84 5.78 8.64 -0.46
C ALA A 84 5.84 7.97 -1.84
N GLU A 85 5.89 6.64 -1.91
CA GLU A 85 5.89 5.89 -3.18
C GLU A 85 4.60 6.15 -3.99
N ALA A 86 3.44 6.06 -3.34
CA ALA A 86 2.15 6.33 -3.98
C ALA A 86 2.07 7.76 -4.51
N GLY A 87 2.56 8.75 -3.76
CA GLY A 87 2.58 10.15 -4.15
C GLY A 87 3.47 10.43 -5.37
N VAL A 88 4.61 9.76 -5.49
CA VAL A 88 5.46 9.84 -6.70
C VAL A 88 4.72 9.24 -7.89
N MET A 89 4.21 8.02 -7.75
CA MET A 89 3.50 7.30 -8.83
C MET A 89 2.22 8.03 -9.27
N ALA A 90 1.51 8.69 -8.35
CA ALA A 90 0.32 9.48 -8.65
C ALA A 90 0.61 10.68 -9.57
N ARG A 91 1.84 11.22 -9.54
CA ARG A 91 2.25 12.39 -10.33
C ARG A 91 2.90 12.01 -11.67
N LEU A 92 3.28 10.75 -11.86
CA LEU A 92 3.88 10.27 -13.10
C LEU A 92 2.77 9.86 -14.07
N ARG A 93 2.71 10.54 -15.22
CA ARG A 93 1.79 10.25 -16.34
C ARG A 93 2.59 10.31 -17.63
N HIS A 94 3.10 9.17 -18.08
CA HIS A 94 3.94 9.09 -19.27
C HIS A 94 3.78 7.71 -19.94
N PRO A 95 3.78 7.62 -21.29
CA PRO A 95 3.62 6.35 -22.01
C PRO A 95 4.71 5.29 -21.74
N HIS A 96 5.81 5.67 -21.08
CA HIS A 96 6.94 4.78 -20.76
C HIS A 96 7.16 4.62 -19.25
N ILE A 97 6.19 5.02 -18.43
CA ILE A 97 6.24 4.84 -16.97
C ILE A 97 5.00 4.04 -16.57
N VAL A 98 5.19 3.08 -15.66
CA VAL A 98 4.08 2.27 -15.12
C VAL A 98 3.06 3.18 -14.44
N GLN A 99 1.80 3.01 -14.81
CA GLN A 99 0.69 3.81 -14.34
C GLN A 99 0.16 3.28 -13.00
N LEU A 100 -0.01 4.18 -12.02
CA LEU A 100 -0.82 3.88 -10.84
C LEU A 100 -2.30 3.91 -11.25
N LEU A 101 -3.03 2.83 -10.94
CA LEU A 101 -4.46 2.68 -11.21
C LEU A 101 -5.32 3.27 -10.10
#